data_AF-A0A5C0DW30-F1
#
_entry.id   AF-A0A5C0DW30-F1
#
_cell.length_a   1.000
_cell.length_b   1.000
_cell.length_c   1.000
_cell.angle_alpha   90.00
_cell.angle_beta   90.00
_cell.angle_gamma   90.00
#
_symmetry.space_group_name_H-M   'P 1'
#
loop_
_entity.id
_entity.type
_entity.pdbx_description
1 polymer ?
#
loop_
_entity_poly.entity_id
_entity_poly.type
_entity_poly.pdbx_seq_one_letter_code
_entity_poly.pdbx_strand_id
1 'polypeptide(L)'
;MGGVGKTTLATQLAQHIHDQFDYIFWRSVPTVLSFDEMITDLLSLISNHQESKPKIHRVLHYLCTYRCLIILDDLETELDKLNLNYGRFIQMIAETNHRSCLIFTCRNQPAQISLLENWLSSVRSLRLLGSSEVAFSLLQSQQMLGTDEQKYQLCNLYGNNPLKIKILVNTIINLFNGDIKKFLAQNTLLVNNHLHHLLEQQFNCLSVLEQQIMYYLAINSQITITNLANKLPDVSKSHFWQGIERLYSRCLIEQKAGKYILQPVIKEYVMEHFQPQPVLELANKRKPGNQFPVS
;
A
#
# COMPACT_ATOMS: atom_id res chain seq x y z
N MET A 1 1.24 2.25 -1.85
CA MET A 1 1.50 1.80 -3.24
C MET A 1 2.53 0.68 -3.33
N GLY A 2 2.31 -0.27 -4.25
CA GLY A 2 3.27 -1.32 -4.60
C GLY A 2 4.49 -0.78 -5.36
N GLY A 3 5.63 -1.45 -5.26
CA GLY A 3 6.81 -1.17 -6.11
C GLY A 3 7.65 0.07 -5.78
N VAL A 4 7.29 0.84 -4.75
CA VAL A 4 8.04 2.06 -4.34
C VAL A 4 9.38 1.79 -3.65
N GLY A 5 9.70 0.53 -3.34
CA GLY A 5 10.96 0.15 -2.68
C GLY A 5 10.89 -0.05 -1.17
N LYS A 6 9.71 -0.34 -0.60
CA LYS A 6 9.54 -0.59 0.86
C LYS A 6 10.43 -1.72 1.36
N THR A 7 10.38 -2.88 0.70
CA THR A 7 11.24 -4.04 0.99
C THR A 7 12.72 -3.66 0.87
N THR A 8 13.12 -3.04 -0.23
CA THR A 8 14.51 -2.62 -0.45
C THR A 8 15.01 -1.69 0.65
N LEU A 9 14.19 -0.70 1.05
CA LEU A 9 14.53 0.22 2.13
C LEU A 9 14.68 -0.50 3.47
N ALA A 10 13.75 -1.39 3.82
CA ALA A 10 13.82 -2.18 5.03
C ALA A 10 15.07 -3.10 5.05
N THR A 11 15.41 -3.72 3.92
CA THR A 11 16.61 -4.57 3.80
C THR A 11 17.89 -3.76 3.96
N GLN A 12 18.01 -2.62 3.28
CA GLN A 12 19.16 -1.73 3.41
C GLN A 12 19.30 -1.18 4.83
N LEU A 13 18.19 -0.76 5.44
CA LEU A 13 18.18 -0.30 6.82
C LEU A 13 18.70 -1.39 7.77
N ALA A 14 18.20 -2.62 7.64
CA ALA A 14 18.63 -3.75 8.45
C ALA A 14 20.14 -3.98 8.34
N GLN A 15 20.69 -3.93 7.13
CA GLN A 15 22.14 -4.05 6.89
C GLN A 15 22.94 -2.93 7.55
N HIS A 16 22.44 -1.70 7.56
CA HIS A 16 23.15 -0.56 8.16
C HIS A 16 23.10 -0.52 9.69
N ILE A 17 22.07 -1.09 10.31
CA ILE A 17 21.89 -1.05 11.77
C ILE A 17 22.08 -2.40 12.45
N HIS A 18 22.49 -3.44 11.71
CA HIS A 18 22.56 -4.80 12.23
C HIS A 18 23.40 -4.92 13.51
N ASP A 19 24.56 -4.24 13.56
CA ASP A 19 25.47 -4.22 14.70
C ASP A 19 24.89 -3.59 15.98
N GLN A 20 23.71 -2.97 15.90
CA GLN A 20 23.04 -2.33 17.04
C GLN A 20 22.03 -3.25 17.74
N PHE A 21 21.86 -4.49 17.27
CA PHE A 21 20.88 -5.45 17.77
C PHE A 21 21.53 -6.80 18.07
N ASP A 22 21.11 -7.44 19.16
CA ASP A 22 21.58 -8.77 19.56
C ASP A 22 21.04 -9.86 18.62
N TYR A 23 19.81 -9.67 18.13
CA TYR A 23 19.13 -10.59 17.23
C TYR A 23 18.37 -9.85 16.13
N ILE A 24 18.39 -10.40 14.92
CA ILE A 24 17.64 -9.89 13.78
C ILE A 24 16.76 -11.01 13.22
N PHE A 25 15.45 -10.77 13.22
CA PHE A 25 14.47 -11.67 12.65
C PHE A 25 13.84 -11.02 11.42
N TRP A 26 13.97 -11.65 10.26
CA TRP A 26 13.34 -11.19 9.02
C TRP A 26 12.42 -12.27 8.46
N ARG A 27 11.18 -11.90 8.13
CA ARG A 27 10.24 -12.75 7.39
C ARG A 27 9.45 -11.96 6.36
N SER A 28 9.29 -12.55 5.19
CA SER A 28 8.25 -12.16 4.22
C SER A 28 6.95 -12.83 4.65
N VAL A 29 5.95 -12.06 5.07
CA VAL A 29 4.70 -12.59 5.63
C VAL A 29 3.96 -13.52 4.66
N PRO A 30 3.87 -13.23 3.34
CA PRO A 30 3.20 -14.12 2.40
C PRO A 30 3.82 -15.52 2.28
N THR A 31 5.07 -15.72 2.73
CA THR A 31 5.76 -17.02 2.66
C THR A 31 5.61 -17.83 3.95
N VAL A 32 4.95 -17.28 4.97
CA VAL A 32 4.74 -17.93 6.27
C VAL A 32 3.48 -18.80 6.19
N LEU A 33 3.52 -20.06 6.67
CA LEU A 33 2.34 -20.93 6.63
C LEU A 33 1.30 -20.53 7.66
N SER A 34 1.75 -20.09 8.84
CA SER A 34 0.86 -19.58 9.90
C SER A 34 1.54 -18.59 10.85
N PHE A 35 0.74 -17.76 11.53
CA PHE A 35 1.24 -16.88 12.57
C PHE A 35 2.00 -17.64 13.68
N ASP A 36 1.49 -18.81 14.08
CA ASP A 36 2.11 -19.64 15.12
C ASP A 36 3.49 -20.17 14.69
N GLU A 37 3.65 -20.55 13.42
CA GLU A 37 4.96 -20.93 12.87
C GLU A 37 5.95 -19.76 12.95
N MET A 38 5.53 -18.54 12.54
CA MET A 38 6.39 -17.35 12.62
C MET A 38 6.81 -17.04 14.06
N ILE A 39 5.90 -17.15 15.03
CA ILE A 39 6.22 -16.95 16.44
C ILE A 39 7.16 -18.05 16.95
N THR A 40 6.97 -19.29 16.50
CA THR A 40 7.85 -20.41 16.86
C THR A 40 9.27 -20.19 16.34
N ASP A 41 9.41 -19.80 15.07
CA ASP A 41 10.69 -19.44 14.46
C ASP A 41 11.38 -18.28 15.20
N LEU A 42 10.61 -17.23 15.50
CA LEU A 42 11.10 -16.06 16.22
C LEU A 42 11.61 -16.43 17.62
N LEU A 43 10.82 -17.19 18.38
CA LEU A 43 11.20 -17.67 19.71
C LEU A 43 12.42 -18.57 19.66
N SER A 44 12.46 -19.51 18.72
CA SER A 44 13.58 -20.42 18.50
C SER A 44 14.88 -19.64 18.26
N LEU A 45 14.83 -18.56 17.46
CA LEU A 45 15.99 -17.69 17.22
C LEU A 45 16.44 -16.94 18.49
N ILE A 46 15.53 -16.20 19.13
CA ILE A 46 15.89 -15.28 20.23
C ILE A 46 16.14 -16.00 21.57
N SER A 47 15.67 -17.25 21.71
CA SER A 47 15.91 -18.08 22.89
C SER A 47 17.08 -19.05 22.72
N ASN A 48 17.82 -18.99 21.60
CA ASN A 48 18.85 -19.96 21.26
C ASN A 48 18.33 -21.41 21.32
N HIS A 49 17.19 -21.65 20.66
CA HIS A 49 16.48 -22.93 20.55
C HIS A 49 15.93 -23.53 21.86
N GLN A 50 15.84 -22.76 22.95
CA GLN A 50 15.25 -23.23 24.20
C GLN A 50 13.72 -23.27 24.17
N GLU A 51 13.08 -22.50 23.29
CA GLU A 51 11.63 -22.45 23.14
C GLU A 51 11.16 -22.78 21.74
N SER A 52 10.15 -23.66 21.67
CA SER A 52 9.55 -24.14 20.43
C SER A 52 8.02 -24.06 20.40
N LYS A 53 7.40 -23.47 21.43
CA LYS A 53 5.94 -23.30 21.50
C LYS A 53 5.58 -21.86 21.15
N PRO A 54 4.53 -21.61 20.34
CA PRO A 54 4.15 -20.28 19.87
C PRO A 54 3.50 -19.43 20.97
N LYS A 55 4.29 -19.00 21.95
CA LYS A 55 3.82 -18.24 23.11
C LYS A 55 4.20 -16.77 22.97
N ILE A 56 3.25 -15.94 22.49
CA ILE A 56 3.48 -14.50 22.27
C ILE A 56 4.03 -13.79 23.52
N HIS A 57 3.54 -14.11 24.72
CA HIS A 57 4.03 -13.48 25.95
C HIS A 57 5.52 -13.79 26.25
N ARG A 58 6.04 -14.93 25.77
CA ARG A 58 7.47 -15.25 25.87
C ARG A 58 8.31 -14.41 24.91
N VAL A 59 7.76 -14.04 23.75
CA VAL A 59 8.43 -13.11 22.84
C VAL A 59 8.70 -11.80 23.57
N LEU A 60 7.70 -11.23 24.24
CA LEU A 60 7.88 -9.99 25.02
C LEU A 60 8.98 -10.12 26.09
N HIS A 61 9.03 -11.24 26.81
CA HIS A 61 10.10 -11.48 27.79
C HIS A 61 11.49 -11.36 27.17
N TYR A 62 11.70 -11.96 26.00
CA TYR A 62 12.98 -11.85 25.29
C TYR A 62 13.20 -10.46 24.69
N LEU A 63 12.17 -9.78 24.19
CA LEU A 63 12.30 -8.41 23.68
C LEU A 63 12.70 -7.39 24.76
N CYS A 64 12.34 -7.67 26.03
CA CYS A 64 12.79 -6.89 27.19
C CYS A 64 14.20 -7.28 27.67
N THR A 65 14.64 -8.51 27.39
CA THR A 65 15.93 -9.04 27.83
C THR A 65 17.05 -8.71 26.85
N TYR A 66 16.76 -8.82 25.55
CA TYR A 66 17.67 -8.58 24.44
C TYR A 66 17.14 -7.46 23.56
N ARG A 67 18.04 -6.79 22.85
CA ARG A 67 17.71 -5.79 21.84
C ARG A 67 17.53 -6.48 20.49
N CYS A 68 16.29 -6.77 20.13
CA CYS A 68 15.94 -7.47 18.90
C CYS A 68 15.41 -6.52 17.82
N LEU A 69 15.75 -6.77 16.56
CA LEU A 69 15.14 -6.16 15.39
C LEU A 69 14.26 -7.19 14.68
N ILE A 70 12.96 -6.96 14.65
CA ILE A 70 11.98 -7.81 13.95
C ILE A 70 11.53 -7.07 12.70
N ILE A 71 11.63 -7.72 11.54
CA ILE A 71 11.19 -7.18 10.26
C ILE A 71 10.18 -8.13 9.61
N LEU A 72 8.95 -7.63 9.45
CA LEU A 72 7.85 -8.32 8.77
C LEU A 72 7.55 -7.63 7.43
N ASP A 73 8.02 -8.20 6.34
CA ASP A 73 7.80 -7.66 5.01
C ASP A 73 6.45 -8.13 4.43
N ASP A 74 5.75 -7.22 3.76
CA ASP A 74 4.50 -7.46 3.04
C ASP A 74 3.32 -7.97 3.90
N LEU A 75 3.06 -7.27 5.01
CA LEU A 75 2.03 -7.63 6.00
C LEU A 75 0.58 -7.32 5.53
N GLU A 76 0.41 -6.77 4.32
CA GLU A 76 -0.86 -6.25 3.81
C GLU A 76 -1.97 -7.31 3.75
N THR A 77 -1.65 -8.52 3.29
CA THR A 77 -2.64 -9.60 3.11
C THR A 77 -3.23 -10.07 4.43
N GLU A 78 -2.45 -10.08 5.50
CA GLU A 78 -2.88 -10.53 6.82
C GLU A 78 -3.66 -9.44 7.57
N LEU A 79 -3.30 -8.18 7.36
CA LEU A 79 -4.03 -7.04 7.92
C LEU A 79 -5.39 -6.83 7.24
N ASP A 80 -5.46 -7.00 5.92
CA ASP A 80 -6.71 -6.91 5.16
C ASP A 80 -7.68 -8.04 5.53
N LYS A 81 -7.18 -9.23 5.88
CA LYS A 81 -7.98 -10.34 6.42
C LYS A 81 -8.47 -10.13 7.86
N LEU A 82 -8.13 -9.00 8.49
CA LEU A 82 -8.39 -8.74 9.91
C LEU A 82 -7.82 -9.84 10.80
N ASN A 83 -6.63 -10.36 10.47
CA ASN A 83 -5.99 -11.37 11.29
C ASN A 83 -5.61 -10.78 12.66
N LEU A 84 -6.46 -11.07 13.65
CA LEU A 84 -6.36 -10.51 15.01
C LEU A 84 -5.03 -10.87 15.68
N ASN A 85 -4.37 -11.96 15.27
CA ASN A 85 -3.11 -12.39 15.87
C ASN A 85 -1.97 -11.41 15.56
N TYR A 86 -1.83 -10.98 14.29
CA TYR A 86 -0.84 -9.97 13.92
C TYR A 86 -1.15 -8.62 14.56
N GLY A 87 -2.42 -8.21 14.58
CA GLY A 87 -2.84 -6.97 15.24
C GLY A 87 -2.50 -6.97 16.74
N ARG A 88 -2.83 -8.05 17.44
CA ARG A 88 -2.51 -8.23 18.87
C ARG A 88 -1.01 -8.27 19.13
N PHE A 89 -0.25 -8.94 18.27
CA PHE A 89 1.20 -9.00 18.38
C PHE A 89 1.84 -7.61 18.29
N ILE A 90 1.45 -6.82 17.28
CA ILE A 90 1.95 -5.45 17.11
C ILE A 90 1.55 -4.58 18.30
N GLN A 91 0.30 -4.66 18.76
CA GLN A 91 -0.18 -3.90 19.91
C GLN A 91 0.62 -4.23 21.17
N MET A 92 0.84 -5.52 21.45
CA MET A 92 1.62 -5.97 22.60
C MET A 92 3.06 -5.43 22.59
N ILE A 93 3.70 -5.41 21.43
CA ILE A 93 5.05 -4.83 21.27
C ILE A 93 5.01 -3.31 21.47
N ALA A 94 4.04 -2.61 20.86
CA ALA A 94 3.93 -1.16 20.94
C ALA A 94 3.70 -0.65 22.37
N GLU A 95 2.92 -1.38 23.17
CA GLU A 95 2.53 -1.00 24.54
C GLU A 95 3.54 -1.45 25.61
N THR A 96 4.50 -2.31 25.26
CA THR A 96 5.51 -2.81 26.21
C THR A 96 6.77 -1.96 26.15
N ASN A 97 7.32 -1.59 27.31
CA ASN A 97 8.58 -0.85 27.37
C ASN A 97 9.78 -1.79 27.16
N HIS A 98 10.49 -1.64 26.04
CA HIS A 98 11.68 -2.42 25.70
C HIS A 98 12.60 -1.67 24.74
N ARG A 99 13.82 -2.20 24.53
CA ARG A 99 14.81 -1.63 23.59
C ARG A 99 14.78 -2.25 22.19
N SER A 100 13.92 -3.25 21.99
CA SER A 100 13.70 -3.91 20.71
C SER A 100 12.87 -3.05 19.75
N CYS A 101 12.89 -3.40 18.45
CA CYS A 101 12.18 -2.69 17.39
C CYS A 101 11.45 -3.67 16.47
N LEU A 102 10.20 -3.36 16.14
CA LEU A 102 9.44 -4.01 15.08
C LEU A 102 9.28 -3.05 13.91
N ILE A 103 9.72 -3.47 12.74
CA ILE A 103 9.48 -2.81 11.46
C ILE A 103 8.60 -3.73 10.64
N PHE A 104 7.56 -3.20 10.01
CA PHE A 104 6.82 -3.94 9.01
C PHE A 104 6.54 -3.08 7.80
N THR A 105 6.43 -3.71 6.63
CA THR A 105 6.03 -3.02 5.40
C THR A 105 4.61 -3.39 5.04
N CYS A 106 3.85 -2.40 4.55
CA CYS A 106 2.48 -2.59 4.11
C CYS A 106 2.15 -1.57 3.01
N ARG A 107 1.28 -1.90 2.06
CA ARG A 107 0.77 -0.91 1.08
C ARG A 107 -0.16 0.13 1.68
N ASN A 108 -0.89 -0.25 2.74
CA ASN A 108 -1.95 0.52 3.36
C ASN A 108 -1.64 0.70 4.84
N GLN A 109 -1.81 1.92 5.39
CA GLN A 109 -1.65 2.10 6.83
C GLN A 109 -2.83 1.45 7.58
N PRO A 110 -2.61 0.48 8.49
CA PRO A 110 -3.69 -0.14 9.22
C PRO A 110 -4.32 0.84 10.21
N ALA A 111 -5.65 0.75 10.39
CA ALA A 111 -6.38 1.65 11.29
C ALA A 111 -5.85 1.57 12.74
N GLN A 112 -5.48 0.38 13.21
CA GLN A 112 -4.90 0.20 14.55
C GLN A 112 -3.60 1.00 14.72
N ILE A 113 -2.76 1.06 13.70
CA ILE A 113 -1.48 1.78 13.75
C ILE A 113 -1.69 3.28 13.72
N SER A 114 -2.63 3.75 12.90
CA SER A 114 -3.03 5.17 12.87
C SER A 114 -3.52 5.66 14.23
N LEU A 115 -4.26 4.81 14.96
CA LEU A 115 -4.64 5.11 16.33
C LEU A 115 -3.41 5.17 17.24
N LEU A 116 -2.60 4.11 17.28
CA LEU A 116 -1.45 4.02 18.20
C LEU A 116 -0.40 5.12 17.99
N GLU A 117 -0.11 5.52 16.74
CA GLU A 117 0.87 6.55 16.41
C GLU A 117 0.56 7.93 17.03
N ASN A 118 -0.73 8.24 17.23
CA ASN A 118 -1.14 9.51 17.85
C ASN A 118 -0.97 9.52 19.38
N TRP A 119 -0.93 8.35 20.03
CA TRP A 119 -0.90 8.23 21.49
C TRP A 119 0.44 7.72 22.02
N LEU A 120 1.18 6.95 21.23
CA LEU A 120 2.44 6.32 21.61
C LEU A 120 3.58 6.87 20.75
N SER A 121 4.50 7.60 21.37
CA SER A 121 5.68 8.15 20.69
C SER A 121 6.62 7.08 20.10
N SER A 122 6.51 5.83 20.59
CA SER A 122 7.24 4.66 20.11
C SER A 122 6.71 4.10 18.78
N VAL A 123 5.49 4.46 18.37
CA VAL A 123 4.87 3.99 17.12
C VAL A 123 4.95 5.09 16.09
N ARG A 124 5.55 4.79 14.93
CA ARG A 124 5.76 5.74 13.84
C ARG A 124 5.50 5.09 12.50
N SER A 125 4.93 5.87 11.58
CA SER A 125 4.68 5.46 10.19
C SER A 125 5.54 6.30 9.24
N LEU A 126 6.20 5.64 8.28
CA LEU A 126 6.88 6.32 7.18
C LEU A 126 6.15 6.05 5.87
N ARG A 127 5.48 7.07 5.33
CA ARG A 127 4.85 6.98 4.01
C ARG A 127 5.91 7.13 2.91
N LEU A 128 6.28 6.01 2.29
CA LEU A 128 7.23 6.02 1.18
C LEU A 128 6.53 6.40 -0.14
N LEU A 129 6.99 7.49 -0.76
CA LEU A 129 6.57 7.95 -2.08
C LEU A 129 7.63 7.58 -3.13
N GLY A 130 7.31 7.79 -4.41
CA GLY A 130 8.30 7.65 -5.47
C GLY A 130 9.43 8.66 -5.32
N SER A 131 10.66 8.23 -5.61
CA SER A 131 11.87 9.08 -5.56
C SER A 131 12.31 9.43 -6.97
N SER A 132 12.34 10.72 -7.29
CA SER A 132 12.80 11.22 -8.59
C SER A 132 14.25 10.82 -8.86
N GLU A 133 15.11 10.89 -7.84
CA GLU A 133 16.52 10.51 -7.93
C GLU A 133 16.70 9.02 -8.27
N VAL A 134 15.97 8.14 -7.57
CA VAL A 134 16.02 6.69 -7.81
C VAL A 134 15.43 6.37 -9.19
N ALA A 135 14.27 6.92 -9.53
CA ALA A 135 13.63 6.72 -10.82
C ALA A 135 14.53 7.17 -11.99
N PHE A 136 15.15 8.34 -11.86
CA PHE A 136 16.05 8.88 -12.87
C PHE A 136 17.34 8.07 -12.99
N SER A 137 17.92 7.65 -11.86
CA SER A 137 19.11 6.76 -11.85
C SER A 137 18.82 5.41 -12.52
N LEU A 138 17.62 4.86 -12.33
CA LEU A 138 17.19 3.65 -13.03
C LEU A 138 17.13 3.85 -14.54
N LEU A 139 16.62 4.99 -15.03
CA LEU A 139 16.65 5.30 -16.47
C LEU A 139 18.07 5.47 -16.99
N GLN A 140 18.95 6.15 -16.25
CA GLN A 140 20.35 6.37 -16.64
C GLN A 140 21.17 5.07 -16.67
N SER A 141 20.82 4.08 -15.84
CA SER A 141 21.48 2.77 -15.86
C SER A 141 21.21 1.94 -17.13
N GLN A 142 20.37 2.44 -18.03
CA GLN A 142 19.87 1.73 -19.21
C GLN A 142 20.20 2.53 -20.48
N GLN A 143 20.29 1.84 -21.62
CA GLN A 143 20.60 2.48 -22.91
C GLN A 143 19.36 3.19 -23.49
N MET A 144 18.99 4.31 -22.87
CA MET A 144 17.82 5.10 -23.25
C MET A 144 18.23 6.41 -23.92
N LEU A 145 17.63 6.70 -25.08
CA LEU A 145 17.84 7.91 -25.86
C LEU A 145 16.83 8.98 -25.43
N GLY A 146 17.32 10.18 -25.12
CA GLY A 146 16.48 11.32 -24.74
C GLY A 146 17.22 12.32 -23.86
N THR A 147 16.69 13.54 -23.81
CA THR A 147 17.20 14.61 -22.92
C THR A 147 16.86 14.30 -21.46
N ASP A 148 17.57 14.92 -20.53
CA ASP A 148 17.27 14.75 -19.10
C ASP A 148 15.87 15.28 -18.76
N GLU A 149 15.41 16.34 -19.43
CA GLU A 149 14.03 16.84 -19.32
C GLU A 149 13.00 15.77 -19.70
N GLN A 150 13.22 15.05 -20.80
CA GLN A 150 12.35 13.95 -21.23
C GLN A 150 12.35 12.78 -20.24
N LYS A 151 13.52 12.46 -19.67
CA LYS A 151 13.64 11.43 -18.62
C LYS A 151 12.89 11.84 -17.36
N TYR A 152 13.04 13.08 -16.91
CA TYR A 152 12.29 13.60 -15.74
C TYR A 152 10.78 13.63 -16.00
N GLN A 153 10.35 14.04 -17.19
CA GLN A 153 8.94 14.01 -17.59
C GLN A 153 8.40 12.57 -17.51
N LEU A 154 9.13 11.60 -18.07
CA LEU A 154 8.77 10.19 -18.03
C LEU A 154 8.66 9.69 -16.57
N CYS A 155 9.65 9.98 -15.73
CA CYS A 155 9.64 9.60 -14.32
C CYS A 155 8.41 10.15 -13.58
N ASN A 156 8.09 11.42 -13.81
CA ASN A 156 6.95 12.09 -13.18
C ASN A 156 5.60 11.49 -13.60
N LEU A 157 5.43 11.14 -14.88
CA LEU A 157 4.20 10.50 -15.39
C LEU A 157 3.90 9.17 -14.68
N TYR A 158 4.94 8.42 -14.32
CA TYR A 158 4.82 7.15 -13.60
C TYR A 158 5.01 7.30 -12.08
N GLY A 159 4.86 8.53 -11.56
CA GLY A 159 4.87 8.83 -10.12
C GLY A 159 6.20 8.56 -9.44
N ASN A 160 7.31 8.61 -10.19
CA ASN A 160 8.66 8.32 -9.71
C ASN A 160 8.78 6.94 -9.02
N ASN A 161 7.95 5.98 -9.43
CA ASN A 161 7.89 4.65 -8.81
C ASN A 161 8.91 3.70 -9.47
N PRO A 162 9.93 3.21 -8.72
CA PRO A 162 10.99 2.36 -9.27
C PRO A 162 10.50 1.15 -10.07
N LEU A 163 9.48 0.44 -9.61
CA LEU A 163 8.95 -0.72 -10.32
C LEU A 163 8.28 -0.32 -11.63
N LYS A 164 7.46 0.75 -11.62
CA LYS A 164 6.79 1.24 -12.84
C LYS A 164 7.83 1.68 -13.89
N ILE A 165 8.91 2.34 -13.45
CA ILE A 165 10.01 2.75 -14.35
C ILE A 165 10.72 1.53 -14.94
N LYS A 166 11.06 0.51 -14.13
CA LYS A 166 11.67 -0.72 -14.64
C LYS A 166 10.81 -1.42 -15.69
N ILE A 167 9.51 -1.51 -15.45
CA ILE A 167 8.54 -2.09 -16.39
C ILE A 167 8.52 -1.30 -17.72
N LEU A 168 8.52 0.03 -17.62
CA LEU A 168 8.41 0.92 -18.77
C LEU A 168 9.67 0.94 -19.63
N VAL A 169 10.86 0.95 -19.02
CA VAL A 169 12.15 0.89 -19.73
C VAL A 169 12.15 -0.23 -20.75
N ASN A 170 11.76 -1.44 -20.32
CA ASN A 170 11.73 -2.60 -21.20
C ASN A 170 10.79 -2.39 -22.40
N THR A 171 9.64 -1.72 -22.18
CA THR A 171 8.73 -1.41 -23.27
C THR A 171 9.30 -0.36 -24.24
N ILE A 172 9.93 0.69 -23.73
CA ILE A 172 10.51 1.75 -24.57
C ILE A 172 11.68 1.21 -25.40
N ILE A 173 12.54 0.38 -24.81
CA ILE A 173 13.63 -0.28 -25.54
C ILE A 173 13.05 -1.12 -26.68
N ASN A 174 12.05 -1.97 -26.40
CA ASN A 174 11.55 -2.93 -27.38
C ASN A 174 10.68 -2.30 -28.48
N LEU A 175 9.83 -1.31 -28.15
CA LEU A 175 8.87 -0.75 -29.11
C LEU A 175 9.34 0.54 -29.77
N PHE A 176 10.25 1.28 -29.12
CA PHE A 176 10.69 2.61 -29.58
C PHE A 176 12.22 2.68 -29.75
N ASN A 177 12.92 1.54 -29.72
CA ASN A 177 14.38 1.47 -29.82
C ASN A 177 15.10 2.36 -28.78
N GLY A 178 14.52 2.44 -27.57
CA GLY A 178 15.07 3.24 -26.47
C GLY A 178 14.80 4.74 -26.58
N ASP A 179 14.10 5.21 -27.61
CA ASP A 179 13.83 6.64 -27.85
C ASP A 179 12.62 7.15 -27.03
N ILE A 180 12.93 7.87 -25.95
CA ILE A 180 11.93 8.46 -25.04
C ILE A 180 11.10 9.51 -25.77
N LYS A 181 11.69 10.28 -26.70
CA LYS A 181 10.96 11.31 -27.44
C LYS A 181 9.87 10.68 -28.30
N LYS A 182 10.16 9.58 -28.99
CA LYS A 182 9.17 8.84 -29.80
C LYS A 182 8.05 8.26 -28.95
N PHE A 183 8.38 7.76 -27.76
CA PHE A 183 7.39 7.27 -26.79
C PHE A 183 6.48 8.42 -26.30
N LEU A 184 7.06 9.52 -25.82
CA LEU A 184 6.29 10.66 -25.31
C LEU A 184 5.41 11.30 -26.39
N ALA A 185 5.82 11.25 -27.66
CA ALA A 185 5.03 11.75 -28.79
C ALA A 185 3.70 10.99 -29.02
N GLN A 186 3.54 9.79 -28.46
CA GLN A 186 2.27 9.04 -28.57
C GLN A 186 1.15 9.66 -27.72
N ASN A 187 1.46 10.58 -26.81
CA ASN A 187 0.49 11.26 -25.93
C ASN A 187 -0.44 10.31 -25.16
N THR A 188 0.02 9.10 -24.85
CA THR A 188 -0.69 8.10 -24.04
C THR A 188 0.24 7.56 -22.97
N LEU A 189 -0.34 7.13 -21.85
CA LEU A 189 0.41 6.41 -20.82
C LEU A 189 0.25 4.93 -21.05
N LEU A 190 1.34 4.29 -21.47
CA LEU A 190 1.34 2.86 -21.69
C LEU A 190 1.17 2.12 -20.35
N VAL A 191 0.03 1.45 -20.22
CA VAL A 191 -0.26 0.47 -19.17
C VAL A 191 -0.13 -0.92 -19.79
N ASN A 192 1.10 -1.45 -19.85
CA ASN A 192 1.28 -2.82 -20.33
C ASN A 192 0.65 -3.84 -19.37
N ASN A 193 0.53 -5.09 -19.82
CA ASN A 193 -0.10 -6.18 -19.06
C ASN A 193 0.42 -6.32 -17.61
N HIS A 194 1.72 -6.09 -17.38
CA HIS A 194 2.30 -6.17 -16.05
C HIS A 194 1.82 -5.02 -15.15
N LEU A 195 1.84 -3.79 -15.66
CA LEU A 195 1.36 -2.63 -14.92
C LEU A 195 -0.16 -2.67 -14.72
N HIS A 196 -0.89 -3.15 -15.73
CA HIS A 196 -2.33 -3.42 -15.66
C HIS A 196 -2.64 -4.34 -14.49
N HIS A 197 -2.03 -5.53 -14.45
CA HIS A 197 -2.27 -6.51 -13.38
C HIS A 197 -1.98 -5.93 -11.98
N LEU A 198 -0.92 -5.13 -11.83
CA LEU A 198 -0.60 -4.48 -10.55
C LEU A 198 -1.64 -3.42 -10.12
N LEU A 199 -2.23 -2.71 -11.07
CA LEU A 199 -3.29 -1.72 -10.81
C LEU A 199 -4.64 -2.41 -10.59
N GLU A 200 -4.93 -3.44 -11.37
CA GLU A 200 -6.13 -4.26 -11.29
C GLU A 200 -6.28 -4.95 -9.93
N GLN A 201 -5.21 -5.55 -9.43
CA GLN A 201 -5.21 -6.13 -8.07
C GLN A 201 -5.59 -5.10 -7.00
N GLN A 202 -5.12 -3.85 -7.13
CA GLN A 202 -5.46 -2.79 -6.18
C GLN A 202 -6.89 -2.28 -6.39
N PHE A 203 -7.35 -2.21 -7.63
CA PHE A 203 -8.66 -1.68 -7.99
C PHE A 203 -9.79 -2.65 -7.63
N ASN A 204 -9.56 -3.96 -7.76
CA ASN A 204 -10.54 -5.01 -7.44
C ASN A 204 -10.85 -5.12 -5.93
N CYS A 205 -9.95 -4.63 -5.07
CA CYS A 205 -10.18 -4.56 -3.63
C CYS A 205 -11.02 -3.35 -3.19
N LEU A 206 -11.40 -2.47 -4.12
CA LEU A 206 -12.16 -1.26 -3.83
C LEU A 206 -13.67 -1.54 -3.86
N SER A 207 -14.40 -0.89 -2.95
CA SER A 207 -15.85 -0.81 -3.01
C SER A 207 -16.33 0.01 -4.20
N VAL A 208 -17.59 -0.19 -4.59
CA VAL A 208 -18.23 0.56 -5.68
C VAL A 208 -18.10 2.07 -5.49
N LEU A 209 -18.29 2.56 -4.25
CA LEU A 209 -18.14 3.98 -3.93
C LEU A 209 -16.71 4.47 -4.16
N GLU A 210 -15.71 3.72 -3.72
CA GLU A 210 -14.30 4.07 -3.90
C GLU A 210 -13.92 4.11 -5.40
N GLN A 211 -14.41 3.16 -6.20
CA GLN A 211 -14.21 3.14 -7.65
C GLN A 211 -14.89 4.34 -8.34
N GLN A 212 -16.11 4.70 -7.94
CA GLN A 212 -16.80 5.88 -8.45
C GLN A 212 -16.08 7.19 -8.10
N ILE A 213 -15.57 7.32 -6.87
CA ILE A 213 -14.76 8.47 -6.47
C ILE A 213 -13.52 8.56 -7.36
N MET A 214 -12.80 7.46 -7.58
CA MET A 214 -11.64 7.43 -8.48
C MET A 214 -12.00 7.84 -9.90
N TYR A 215 -13.13 7.34 -10.44
CA TYR A 215 -13.60 7.73 -11.76
C TYR A 215 -13.86 9.23 -11.91
N TYR A 216 -14.56 9.84 -10.95
CA TYR A 216 -14.81 11.28 -10.99
C TYR A 216 -13.52 12.12 -10.86
N LEU A 217 -12.56 11.65 -10.06
CA LEU A 217 -11.22 12.26 -10.01
C LEU A 217 -10.45 12.08 -11.32
N ALA A 218 -10.68 10.98 -12.03
CA ALA A 218 -10.03 10.71 -13.31
C ALA A 218 -10.57 11.59 -14.44
N ILE A 219 -11.89 11.82 -14.51
CA ILE A 219 -12.47 12.74 -15.50
C ILE A 219 -12.08 14.19 -15.21
N ASN A 220 -12.12 14.60 -13.93
CA ASN A 220 -11.88 15.97 -13.52
C ASN A 220 -10.80 16.06 -12.44
N SER A 221 -9.55 16.15 -12.89
CA SER A 221 -8.36 16.24 -12.02
C SER A 221 -8.28 17.51 -11.18
N GLN A 222 -9.18 18.48 -11.37
CA GLN A 222 -9.22 19.73 -10.59
C GLN A 222 -10.49 19.88 -9.74
N ILE A 223 -11.31 18.83 -9.66
CA ILE A 223 -12.58 18.85 -8.92
C ILE A 223 -12.34 19.19 -7.44
N THR A 224 -13.15 20.09 -6.90
CA THR A 224 -13.16 20.38 -5.46
C THR A 224 -13.86 19.25 -4.72
N ILE A 225 -13.54 19.04 -3.44
CA ILE A 225 -14.19 17.99 -2.65
C ILE A 225 -15.71 18.17 -2.56
N THR A 226 -16.17 19.42 -2.49
CA THR A 226 -17.61 19.75 -2.51
C THR A 226 -18.27 19.35 -3.82
N ASN A 227 -17.63 19.65 -4.95
CA ASN A 227 -18.16 19.27 -6.26
C ASN A 227 -18.14 17.76 -6.48
N LEU A 228 -17.11 17.08 -5.94
CA LEU A 228 -17.00 15.63 -5.97
C LEU A 228 -18.12 14.96 -5.16
N ALA A 229 -18.41 15.46 -3.96
CA ALA A 229 -19.53 14.99 -3.15
C ALA A 229 -20.88 15.22 -3.86
N ASN A 230 -21.07 16.36 -4.53
CA ASN A 230 -22.29 16.67 -5.29
C ASN A 230 -22.51 15.73 -6.50
N LYS A 231 -21.47 15.07 -7.02
CA LYS A 231 -21.59 14.04 -8.07
C LYS A 231 -22.07 12.69 -7.53
N LEU A 232 -22.19 12.55 -6.22
CA LEU A 232 -22.60 11.34 -5.51
C LEU A 232 -23.75 11.68 -4.54
N PRO A 233 -24.90 12.18 -5.03
CA PRO A 233 -25.97 12.72 -4.17
C PRO A 233 -26.62 11.66 -3.26
N ASP A 234 -26.63 10.40 -3.68
CA ASP A 234 -27.24 9.29 -2.94
C ASP A 234 -26.34 8.76 -1.81
N VAL A 235 -25.11 9.26 -1.70
CA VAL A 235 -24.13 8.82 -0.71
C VAL A 235 -24.17 9.77 0.48
N SER A 236 -24.35 9.22 1.68
CA SER A 236 -24.29 10.03 2.89
C SER A 236 -22.91 10.67 3.06
N LYS A 237 -22.85 11.86 3.67
CA LYS A 237 -21.57 12.55 3.94
C LYS A 237 -20.57 11.65 4.69
N SER A 238 -21.06 10.83 5.62
CA SER A 238 -20.22 9.90 6.38
C SER A 238 -19.58 8.84 5.46
N HIS A 239 -20.37 8.20 4.60
CA HIS A 239 -19.84 7.21 3.67
C HIS A 239 -18.89 7.82 2.64
N PHE A 240 -19.17 9.03 2.16
CA PHE A 240 -18.28 9.75 1.27
C PHE A 240 -16.89 9.97 1.90
N TRP A 241 -16.84 10.47 3.14
CA TRP A 241 -15.58 10.68 3.85
C TRP A 241 -14.84 9.38 4.15
N GLN A 242 -15.55 8.30 4.50
CA GLN A 242 -14.94 6.98 4.65
C GLN A 242 -14.29 6.49 3.34
N GLY A 243 -14.94 6.74 2.18
CA GLY A 243 -14.37 6.42 0.88
C GLY A 243 -13.09 7.20 0.58
N ILE A 244 -13.08 8.51 0.84
CA ILE A 244 -11.89 9.36 0.68
C ILE A 244 -10.76 8.91 1.61
N GLU A 245 -11.05 8.68 2.89
CA GLU A 245 -10.08 8.24 3.88
C GLU A 245 -9.43 6.91 3.47
N ARG A 246 -10.24 5.94 3.05
CA ARG A 246 -9.77 4.63 2.60
C ARG A 246 -8.95 4.69 1.31
N LEU A 247 -9.33 5.52 0.34
CA LEU A 247 -8.52 5.72 -0.87
C LEU A 247 -7.18 6.39 -0.55
N TYR A 248 -7.20 7.34 0.39
CA TYR A 248 -6.00 8.05 0.82
C TYR A 248 -5.05 7.14 1.59
N SER A 249 -5.55 6.30 2.50
CA SER A 249 -4.75 5.35 3.29
C SER A 249 -4.09 4.27 2.42
N ARG A 250 -4.74 3.90 1.30
CA ARG A 250 -4.16 3.01 0.27
C ARG A 250 -3.15 3.69 -0.67
N CYS A 251 -2.94 4.99 -0.51
CA CYS A 251 -2.13 5.81 -1.40
C CYS A 251 -2.59 5.77 -2.88
N LEU A 252 -3.90 5.61 -3.13
CA LEU A 252 -4.46 5.65 -4.49
C LEU A 252 -4.84 7.07 -4.90
N ILE A 253 -5.13 7.93 -3.93
CA ILE A 253 -5.30 9.37 -4.12
C ILE A 253 -4.22 10.14 -3.35
N GLU A 254 -3.85 11.30 -3.87
CA GLU A 254 -2.93 12.24 -3.25
C GLU A 254 -3.65 13.56 -2.94
N GLN A 255 -3.21 14.24 -1.89
CA GLN A 255 -3.72 15.58 -1.56
C GLN A 255 -2.67 16.62 -1.97
N LYS A 256 -3.03 17.57 -2.83
CA LYS A 256 -2.18 18.70 -3.22
C LYS A 256 -2.99 19.99 -3.16
N ALA A 257 -2.50 20.98 -2.42
CA ALA A 257 -3.13 22.30 -2.26
C ALA A 257 -4.64 22.24 -1.95
N GLY A 258 -5.04 21.33 -1.04
CA GLY A 258 -6.45 21.16 -0.64
C GLY A 258 -7.33 20.40 -1.64
N LYS A 259 -6.77 19.87 -2.74
CA LYS A 259 -7.48 19.04 -3.73
C LYS A 259 -6.98 17.60 -3.68
N TYR A 260 -7.86 16.66 -4.04
CA TYR A 260 -7.49 15.27 -4.25
C TYR A 260 -7.22 15.01 -5.71
N ILE A 261 -6.15 14.28 -6.01
CA ILE A 261 -5.73 13.94 -7.37
C ILE A 261 -5.33 12.47 -7.47
N LEU A 262 -5.38 11.94 -8.69
CA LEU A 262 -4.81 10.65 -9.04
C LEU A 262 -3.42 10.84 -9.67
N GLN A 263 -2.55 9.85 -9.50
CA GLN A 263 -1.33 9.78 -10.32
C GLN A 263 -1.71 9.58 -11.79
N PRO A 264 -0.95 10.14 -12.75
CA PRO A 264 -1.31 10.08 -14.17
C PRO A 264 -1.58 8.65 -14.66
N VAL A 265 -0.74 7.69 -14.27
CA VAL A 265 -0.90 6.29 -14.66
C VAL A 265 -2.13 5.60 -14.04
N ILE A 266 -2.56 6.01 -12.84
CA ILE A 266 -3.81 5.50 -12.26
C ILE A 266 -5.00 6.11 -13.00
N LYS A 267 -4.91 7.41 -13.31
CA LYS A 267 -5.94 8.11 -14.09
C LYS A 267 -6.17 7.42 -15.43
N GLU A 268 -5.11 7.11 -16.17
CA GLU A 268 -5.20 6.38 -17.45
C GLU A 268 -5.93 5.04 -17.26
N TYR A 269 -5.46 4.21 -16.32
CA TYR A 269 -6.08 2.93 -16.02
C TYR A 269 -7.57 3.04 -15.68
N VAL A 270 -7.96 4.00 -14.83
CA VAL A 270 -9.37 4.20 -14.47
C VAL A 270 -10.22 4.61 -15.67
N MET A 271 -9.68 5.49 -16.53
CA MET A 271 -10.38 5.96 -17.74
C MET A 271 -10.57 4.84 -18.77
N GLU A 272 -9.63 3.90 -18.88
CA GLU A 272 -9.69 2.77 -19.81
C GLU A 272 -10.63 1.65 -19.32
N HIS A 273 -10.66 1.39 -18.01
CA HIS A 273 -11.26 0.16 -17.46
C HIS A 273 -12.54 0.36 -16.64
N PHE A 274 -12.87 1.60 -16.26
CA PHE A 274 -14.06 1.85 -15.44
C PHE A 274 -15.02 2.81 -16.13
N GLN A 275 -16.21 2.30 -16.45
CA GLN A 275 -17.38 3.12 -16.73
C GLN A 275 -18.38 2.93 -15.58
N PRO A 276 -18.85 4.01 -14.94
CA PRO A 276 -19.74 3.88 -13.80
C PRO A 276 -21.04 3.22 -14.22
N GLN A 277 -21.44 2.16 -13.51
CA GLN A 277 -22.82 1.71 -13.53
C GLN A 277 -23.68 2.67 -12.69
N PRO A 278 -24.91 3.01 -13.13
CA PRO A 278 -25.83 3.78 -12.31
C PRO A 278 -26.10 3.03 -10.99
N VAL A 279 -26.05 3.75 -9.87
CA VAL A 279 -26.35 3.19 -8.54
C VAL A 279 -27.85 2.92 -8.48
N LEU A 280 -28.28 1.74 -8.91
CA LEU A 280 -29.61 1.24 -8.60
C LEU A 280 -29.59 0.70 -7.16
N GLU A 281 -30.15 1.51 -6.27
CA GLU A 281 -30.80 1.15 -5.00
C GLU A 281 -30.21 -0.05 -4.23
N LEU A 282 -29.33 0.24 -3.27
CA LEU A 282 -29.27 -0.55 -2.03
C LEU A 282 -30.48 -0.19 -1.15
N ALA A 283 -31.69 -0.45 -1.65
CA ALA A 283 -32.92 -0.42 -0.89
C ALA A 283 -33.78 -1.63 -1.30
N ASN A 284 -34.27 -2.36 -0.29
CA ASN A 284 -35.27 -3.43 -0.38
C ASN A 284 -34.84 -4.86 -0.77
N LYS A 285 -34.20 -5.55 0.19
CA LYS A 285 -34.65 -6.90 0.60
C LYS A 285 -34.71 -7.05 2.13
N ARG A 286 -35.54 -6.24 2.80
CA ARG A 286 -36.21 -6.71 4.01
C ARG A 286 -37.49 -7.41 3.55
N LYS A 287 -37.48 -8.75 3.55
CA LYS A 287 -38.71 -9.54 3.41
C LYS A 287 -39.67 -9.12 4.53
N PRO A 288 -40.95 -8.79 4.26
CA PRO A 288 -41.94 -8.74 5.33
C PRO A 288 -42.12 -10.17 5.86
N GLY A 289 -41.92 -10.35 7.16
CA GLY A 289 -42.19 -11.60 7.85
C GLY A 289 -43.66 -11.96 7.70
N ASN A 290 -43.92 -13.19 7.27
CA ASN A 290 -45.25 -13.78 7.23
C ASN A 290 -45.90 -13.67 8.61
N GLN A 291 -47.11 -13.12 8.60
CA GLN A 291 -48.10 -13.27 9.66
C GLN A 291 -48.38 -14.76 9.86
N PHE A 292 -48.24 -15.25 11.09
CA PHE A 292 -48.83 -16.52 11.52
C PHE A 292 -50.33 -16.31 11.72
N PRO A 293 -51.21 -17.18 11.20
CA PRO A 293 -52.59 -17.20 11.65
C PRO A 293 -52.69 -18.03 12.94
N VAL A 294 -53.41 -17.45 13.89
CA VAL A 294 -53.98 -18.08 15.07
C VAL A 294 -55.06 -19.06 14.61
N SER A 295 -54.95 -20.33 14.98
CA SER A 295 -56.01 -21.29 15.33
C SER A 295 -55.38 -22.59 15.79
#